data_AF-A0A836QMW5-F1
#
_entry.id   AF-A0A836QMW5-F1
#
_cell.length_a   1.000
_cell.length_b   1.000
_cell.length_c   1.000
_cell.angle_alpha   90.00
_cell.angle_beta   90.00
_cell.angle_gamma   90.00
#
_symmetry.space_group_name_H-M   'P 1'
#
loop_
_entity.id
_entity.type
_entity.pdbx_description
1 polymer ?
#
loop_
_entity_poly.entity_id
_entity_poly.type
_entity_poly.pdbx_seq_one_letter_code
_entity_poly.pdbx_strand_id
1 'polypeptide(L)'
;MIWFSWSVSETGYEVHEGTLIAKSPPRVKAVVRLKDDFAENICLDFVALDSNPENICNFANQYGFLQKRSLDSESLFLWAKEIKAIRDVLLAANEGRFADAMDMYAVGYSRQSGARAGFVSNVTKSDMEFRCVALDFASWLWLQIGHNLRGRQVATCRECGSLFFKGGGKRSRRAQSRRTKQFCTVGCKTAYNNRISTQRKKFLEKIVNTTEQG
;
A
#
# COMPACT_ATOMS: atom_id res chain seq x y z
N MET A 1 5.29 8.47 -15.02
CA MET A 1 6.11 7.38 -14.46
C MET A 1 6.80 7.94 -13.22
N ILE A 2 6.60 7.31 -12.06
CA ILE A 2 7.12 7.82 -10.79
C ILE A 2 8.36 7.01 -10.41
N TRP A 3 9.46 7.70 -10.21
CA TRP A 3 10.72 7.17 -9.71
C TRP A 3 10.85 7.48 -8.22
N PHE A 4 11.53 6.60 -7.50
CA PHE A 4 11.74 6.71 -6.06
C PHE A 4 13.23 6.86 -5.74
N SER A 5 13.60 7.92 -5.02
CA SER A 5 14.91 8.06 -4.40
C SER A 5 14.90 7.32 -3.07
N TRP A 6 15.40 6.09 -3.08
CA TRP A 6 15.37 5.22 -1.91
C TRP A 6 16.53 5.57 -0.96
N SER A 7 16.21 6.01 0.26
CA SER A 7 17.20 6.43 1.27
C SER A 7 16.96 5.71 2.58
N VAL A 8 17.97 5.00 3.10
CA VAL A 8 17.83 4.15 4.29
C VAL A 8 19.11 4.21 5.13
N SER A 9 18.98 4.29 6.46
CA SER A 9 20.10 4.11 7.40
C SER A 9 20.78 2.75 7.17
N GLU A 10 22.11 2.74 7.03
CA GLU A 10 22.87 1.51 6.79
C GLU A 10 22.80 0.56 7.99
N THR A 11 22.84 1.10 9.20
CA THR A 11 22.74 0.35 10.46
C THR A 11 21.32 0.23 10.99
N GLY A 12 20.33 0.67 10.19
CA GLY A 12 18.91 0.61 10.52
C GLY A 12 18.42 1.71 11.46
N TYR A 13 17.24 1.49 12.03
CA TYR A 13 16.54 2.40 12.93
C TYR A 13 16.23 1.70 14.26
N GLU A 14 15.96 2.50 15.28
CA GLU A 14 15.39 2.04 16.54
C GLU A 14 14.26 2.95 17.00
N VAL A 15 13.44 2.45 17.92
CA VAL A 15 12.40 3.23 18.55
C VAL A 15 12.89 3.68 19.92
N HIS A 16 12.76 4.96 20.19
CA HIS A 16 12.98 5.54 21.51
C HIS A 16 11.89 6.58 21.79
N GLU A 17 11.16 6.41 22.90
CA GLU A 17 10.14 7.37 23.38
C GLU A 17 9.17 7.88 22.30
N GLY A 18 8.60 6.97 21.50
CA GLY A 18 7.63 7.36 20.45
C GLY A 18 8.26 7.97 19.19
N THR A 19 9.58 7.89 19.05
CA THR A 19 10.35 8.42 17.93
C THR A 19 11.18 7.31 17.30
N LEU A 20 11.22 7.26 15.97
CA LEU A 20 12.20 6.46 15.24
C LEU A 20 13.51 7.25 15.14
N ILE A 21 14.62 6.63 15.50
CA ILE A 21 15.96 7.22 15.45
C ILE A 21 16.81 6.41 14.48
N ALA A 22 17.51 7.09 13.58
CA ALA A 22 18.45 6.48 12.67
C ALA A 22 19.76 6.16 13.41
N LYS A 23 20.21 4.91 13.34
CA LYS A 23 21.50 4.47 13.93
C LYS A 23 22.71 4.93 13.12
N SER A 24 22.48 5.45 11.91
CA SER A 24 23.47 6.06 11.04
C SER A 24 22.76 7.05 10.10
N PRO A 25 23.44 8.10 9.62
CA PRO A 25 22.83 9.04 8.68
C PRO A 25 22.27 8.31 7.44
N PRO A 26 20.97 8.47 7.11
CA PRO A 26 20.38 7.87 5.93
C PRO A 26 21.07 8.31 4.66
N ARG A 27 21.41 7.35 3.79
CA ARG A 27 22.05 7.61 2.51
C ARG A 27 21.17 7.16 1.36
N VAL A 28 21.19 7.93 0.26
CA VAL A 28 20.48 7.55 -0.97
C VAL A 28 21.16 6.31 -1.55
N LYS A 29 20.43 5.19 -1.57
CA LYS A 29 20.90 3.91 -2.09
C LYS A 29 20.69 3.78 -3.60
N ALA A 30 19.55 4.25 -4.11
CA ALA A 30 19.25 4.15 -5.54
C ALA A 30 18.11 5.10 -5.96
N VAL A 31 18.06 5.43 -7.25
CA VAL A 31 16.89 6.03 -7.89
C VAL A 31 16.28 4.99 -8.82
N VAL A 32 15.11 4.47 -8.46
CA VAL A 32 14.52 3.30 -9.14
C VAL A 32 13.10 3.58 -9.59
N ARG A 33 12.76 3.00 -10.74
CA ARG A 33 11.36 2.84 -11.15
C ARG A 33 10.86 1.50 -10.63
N LEU A 34 9.92 1.53 -9.70
CA LEU A 34 9.27 0.30 -9.24
C LEU A 34 8.25 -0.20 -10.27
N LYS A 35 8.10 -1.52 -10.37
CA LYS A 35 7.01 -2.13 -11.13
C LYS A 35 5.69 -1.85 -10.42
N ASP A 36 4.61 -1.65 -11.18
CA ASP A 36 3.30 -1.29 -10.64
C ASP A 36 2.84 -2.23 -9.51
N ASP A 37 2.99 -3.54 -9.69
CA ASP A 37 2.54 -4.54 -8.71
C ASP A 37 3.36 -4.51 -7.42
N PHE A 38 4.65 -4.22 -7.52
CA PHE A 38 5.51 -4.01 -6.36
C PHE A 38 5.16 -2.69 -5.64
N ALA A 39 4.93 -1.61 -6.39
CA ALA A 39 4.55 -0.32 -5.83
C ALA A 39 3.17 -0.36 -5.13
N GLU A 40 2.21 -1.05 -5.73
CA GLU A 40 0.88 -1.32 -5.14
C GLU A 40 1.01 -2.04 -3.78
N ASN A 41 1.84 -3.08 -3.70
CA ASN A 41 2.02 -3.84 -2.45
C ASN A 41 2.61 -2.99 -1.34
N ILE A 42 3.64 -2.17 -1.61
CA ILE A 42 4.22 -1.28 -0.60
C ILE A 42 3.15 -0.34 -0.03
N CYS A 43 2.28 0.20 -0.87
CA CYS A 43 1.20 1.07 -0.41
C CYS A 43 0.20 0.32 0.48
N LEU A 44 -0.15 -0.92 0.11
CA LEU A 44 -1.07 -1.76 0.88
C LEU A 44 -0.45 -2.19 2.22
N ASP A 45 0.81 -2.60 2.23
CA ASP A 45 1.55 -2.98 3.42
C ASP A 45 1.68 -1.78 4.37
N PHE A 46 1.96 -0.59 3.84
CA PHE A 46 2.04 0.65 4.61
C PHE A 46 0.71 0.98 5.31
N VAL A 47 -0.42 0.94 4.59
CA VAL A 47 -1.72 1.20 5.22
C VAL A 47 -2.21 0.06 6.09
N ALA A 48 -1.59 -1.12 6.03
CA ALA A 48 -1.88 -2.25 6.92
C ALA A 48 -1.10 -2.17 8.23
N LEU A 49 -0.07 -1.33 8.33
CA LEU A 49 0.65 -1.10 9.58
C LEU A 49 -0.33 -0.67 10.68
N ASP A 50 -0.26 -1.36 11.81
CA ASP A 50 -0.87 -0.93 13.05
C ASP A 50 -0.01 0.19 13.68
N SER A 51 -0.52 0.83 14.73
CA SER A 51 0.25 1.85 15.47
C SER A 51 1.33 1.24 16.37
N ASN A 52 1.74 -0.01 16.12
CA ASN A 52 2.82 -0.66 16.85
C ASN A 52 4.17 -0.07 16.40
N PRO A 53 4.96 0.50 17.33
CA PRO A 53 6.28 1.05 17.03
C PRO A 53 7.24 0.10 16.32
N GLU A 54 7.25 -1.18 16.69
CA GLU A 54 8.18 -2.17 16.13
C GLU A 54 7.86 -2.45 14.66
N ASN A 55 6.57 -2.55 14.32
CA ASN A 55 6.14 -2.77 12.93
C ASN A 55 6.50 -1.58 12.04
N ILE A 56 6.31 -0.36 12.56
CA ILE A 56 6.74 0.86 11.88
C ILE A 56 8.26 0.90 11.72
N CYS A 57 9.03 0.53 12.74
CA CYS A 57 10.49 0.44 12.68
C CYS A 57 10.97 -0.58 11.65
N ASN A 58 10.37 -1.77 11.61
CA ASN A 58 10.67 -2.80 10.62
C ASN A 58 10.39 -2.32 9.20
N PHE A 59 9.29 -1.58 9.01
CA PHE A 59 8.96 -0.99 7.72
C PHE A 59 9.95 0.12 7.32
N ALA A 60 10.34 0.98 8.26
CA ALA A 60 11.35 2.02 8.05
C ALA A 60 12.72 1.41 7.71
N ASN A 61 13.11 0.29 8.33
CA ASN A 61 14.34 -0.44 8.00
C ASN A 61 14.35 -0.92 6.53
N GLN A 62 13.19 -1.12 5.91
CA GLN A 62 13.09 -1.49 4.49
C GLN A 62 13.05 -0.26 3.58
N TYR A 63 12.24 0.76 3.89
CA TYR A 63 11.92 1.84 2.94
C TYR A 63 12.47 3.22 3.32
N GLY A 64 12.91 3.39 4.56
CA GLY A 64 13.44 4.64 5.11
C GLY A 64 12.40 5.45 5.88
N PHE A 65 12.81 6.64 6.32
CA PHE A 65 11.92 7.66 6.88
C PHE A 65 10.90 8.16 5.86
N LEU A 66 9.76 8.66 6.35
CA LEU A 66 8.74 9.26 5.49
C LEU A 66 9.25 10.55 4.87
N GLN A 67 9.97 11.37 5.63
CA GLN A 67 10.44 12.67 5.20
C GLN A 67 11.97 12.71 5.07
N LYS A 68 12.46 13.22 3.94
CA LYS A 68 13.90 13.39 3.69
C LYS A 68 14.57 14.42 4.60
N ARG A 69 13.80 15.41 5.09
CA ARG A 69 14.35 16.48 5.95
C ARG A 69 14.76 15.97 7.32
N SER A 70 14.18 14.84 7.76
CA SER A 70 14.70 14.16 8.93
C SER A 70 15.92 13.36 8.53
N LEU A 71 17.08 13.77 9.04
CA LEU A 71 18.31 13.00 8.90
C LEU A 71 18.49 12.02 10.06
N ASP A 72 18.00 12.36 11.26
CA ASP A 72 18.33 11.59 12.45
C ASP A 72 17.12 10.98 13.15
N SER A 73 15.92 11.56 13.02
CA SER A 73 14.75 11.05 13.74
C SER A 73 13.37 11.48 13.23
N GLU A 74 12.39 10.59 13.30
CA GLU A 74 11.01 10.86 12.87
C GLU A 74 9.99 10.38 13.91
N SER A 75 9.00 11.23 14.23
CA SER A 75 7.98 10.87 15.22
C SER A 75 7.06 9.76 14.71
N LEU A 76 6.78 8.75 15.54
CA LEU A 76 5.80 7.71 15.22
C LEU A 76 4.38 8.27 15.09
N PHE A 77 4.11 9.42 15.71
CA PHE A 77 2.84 10.13 15.52
C PHE A 77 2.67 10.62 14.08
N LEU A 78 3.75 11.05 13.43
CA LEU A 78 3.73 11.39 12.00
C LEU A 78 3.40 10.16 11.15
N TRP A 79 4.04 9.03 11.44
CA TRP A 79 3.74 7.76 10.77
C TRP A 79 2.27 7.38 10.90
N ALA A 80 1.74 7.38 12.14
CA ALA A 80 0.35 7.04 12.39
C ALA A 80 -0.63 7.97 11.64
N LYS A 81 -0.32 9.27 11.56
CA LYS A 81 -1.09 10.24 10.77
C LYS A 81 -1.07 9.95 9.27
N GLU A 82 0.08 9.66 8.71
CA GLU A 82 0.21 9.36 7.27
C GLU A 82 -0.45 8.02 6.93
N ILE A 83 -0.25 6.98 7.74
CA ILE A 83 -0.92 5.68 7.60
C ILE A 83 -2.43 5.87 7.58
N LYS A 84 -2.98 6.59 8.57
CA LYS A 84 -4.43 6.84 8.66
C LYS A 84 -4.92 7.64 7.46
N ALA A 85 -4.25 8.73 7.10
CA ALA A 85 -4.68 9.58 6.00
C ALA A 85 -4.76 8.83 4.66
N ILE A 86 -3.75 8.01 4.35
CA ILE A 86 -3.76 7.19 3.13
C ILE A 86 -4.84 6.11 3.21
N ARG A 87 -4.99 5.45 4.37
CA ARG A 87 -6.03 4.43 4.58
C ARG A 87 -7.43 5.02 4.37
N ASP A 88 -7.71 6.20 4.89
CA ASP A 88 -9.00 6.86 4.77
C ASP A 88 -9.35 7.19 3.31
N VAL A 89 -8.36 7.64 2.51
CA VAL A 89 -8.52 7.84 1.05
C VAL A 89 -8.89 6.53 0.34
N LEU A 90 -8.17 5.45 0.65
CA LEU A 90 -8.41 4.15 0.03
C LEU A 90 -9.77 3.55 0.43
N LEU A 91 -10.20 3.75 1.68
CA LEU A 91 -11.51 3.33 2.16
C LEU A 91 -12.64 4.11 1.48
N ALA A 92 -12.54 5.44 1.41
CA ALA A 92 -13.50 6.28 0.70
C ALA A 92 -13.62 5.86 -0.78
N ALA A 93 -12.50 5.60 -1.45
CA ALA A 93 -12.49 5.11 -2.83
C ALA A 93 -13.12 3.71 -2.96
N ASN A 94 -12.87 2.81 -2.00
CA ASN A 94 -13.46 1.47 -1.95
C ASN A 94 -15.00 1.51 -1.76
N GLU A 95 -15.49 2.46 -0.97
CA GLU A 95 -16.92 2.69 -0.71
C GLU A 95 -17.63 3.41 -1.86
N GLY A 96 -16.91 3.82 -2.90
CA GLY A 96 -17.45 4.57 -4.04
C GLY A 96 -17.63 6.06 -3.79
N ARG A 97 -17.15 6.58 -2.64
CA ARG A 97 -17.13 8.02 -2.31
C ARG A 97 -15.94 8.71 -2.97
N PHE A 98 -15.93 8.72 -4.30
CA PHE A 98 -14.77 9.18 -5.07
C PHE A 98 -14.48 10.69 -4.91
N ALA A 99 -15.50 11.53 -4.78
CA ALA A 99 -15.30 12.97 -4.54
C ALA A 99 -14.54 13.19 -3.22
N ASP A 100 -15.04 12.61 -2.12
CA ASP A 100 -14.38 12.66 -0.82
C ASP A 100 -12.95 12.11 -0.87
N ALA A 101 -12.73 10.99 -1.56
CA ALA A 101 -11.41 10.40 -1.71
C ALA A 101 -10.44 11.35 -2.45
N MET A 102 -10.92 12.07 -3.46
CA MET A 102 -10.13 13.07 -4.20
C MET A 102 -9.81 14.29 -3.34
N ASP A 103 -10.75 14.77 -2.54
CA ASP A 103 -10.52 15.90 -1.63
C ASP A 103 -9.51 15.53 -0.53
N MET A 104 -9.68 14.37 0.09
CA MET A 104 -8.72 13.83 1.08
C MET A 104 -7.34 13.61 0.46
N TYR A 105 -7.29 13.09 -0.78
CA TYR A 105 -6.05 12.93 -1.53
C TYR A 105 -5.37 14.27 -1.78
N ALA A 106 -6.12 15.29 -2.22
CA ALA A 106 -5.58 16.61 -2.50
C ALA A 106 -4.94 17.23 -1.27
N VAL A 107 -5.60 17.14 -0.10
CA VAL A 107 -5.06 17.60 1.19
C VAL A 107 -3.80 16.83 1.59
N GLY A 108 -3.79 15.50 1.40
CA GLY A 108 -2.64 14.66 1.73
C GLY A 108 -1.44 14.89 0.82
N TYR A 109 -1.68 15.15 -0.47
CA TYR A 109 -0.64 15.43 -1.45
C TYR A 109 -0.09 16.86 -1.34
N SER A 110 -0.93 17.85 -1.06
CA SER A 110 -0.50 19.26 -1.00
C SER A 110 0.51 19.55 0.12
N ARG A 111 0.54 18.71 1.17
CA ARG A 111 1.53 18.80 2.25
C ARG A 111 2.89 18.16 1.90
N GLN A 112 2.97 17.43 0.77
CA GLN A 112 4.20 16.78 0.34
C GLN A 112 5.10 17.74 -0.42
N SER A 113 6.39 17.76 -0.08
CA SER A 113 7.38 18.65 -0.71
C SER A 113 8.57 17.92 -1.34
N GLY A 114 8.61 16.59 -1.24
CA GLY A 114 9.70 15.75 -1.75
C GLY A 114 9.56 15.38 -3.23
N ALA A 115 8.45 15.68 -3.90
CA ALA A 115 8.26 15.38 -5.31
C ALA A 115 8.91 16.43 -6.21
N ARG A 116 9.68 15.99 -7.21
CA ARG A 116 10.19 16.83 -8.30
C ARG A 116 9.84 16.22 -9.65
N ALA A 117 9.65 17.05 -10.67
CA ALA A 117 9.43 16.59 -12.04
C ALA A 117 10.26 17.42 -13.02
N GLY A 118 10.74 16.79 -14.09
CA GLY A 118 11.54 17.46 -15.11
C GLY A 118 12.12 16.49 -16.13
N PHE A 119 12.80 17.03 -17.13
CA PHE A 119 13.55 16.26 -18.12
C PHE A 119 14.94 15.92 -17.60
N VAL A 120 15.33 14.65 -17.73
CA VAL A 120 16.67 14.17 -17.36
C VAL A 120 17.17 13.18 -18.40
N SER A 121 18.48 12.97 -18.46
CA SER A 121 19.09 11.96 -19.32
C SER A 121 18.51 10.56 -19.08
N ASN A 122 18.23 9.82 -20.15
CA ASN A 122 17.92 8.40 -20.11
C ASN A 122 19.13 7.58 -19.62
N VAL A 123 18.94 6.28 -19.35
CA VAL A 123 19.99 5.41 -18.76
C VAL A 123 21.22 5.31 -19.66
N THR A 124 21.05 5.34 -20.99
CA THR A 124 22.13 5.26 -21.98
C THR A 124 22.81 6.60 -22.26
N LYS A 125 22.32 7.69 -21.66
CA LYS A 125 22.77 9.07 -21.94
C LYS A 125 22.68 9.49 -23.41
N SER A 126 21.75 8.89 -24.15
CA SER A 126 21.54 9.14 -25.57
C SER A 126 20.36 10.06 -25.87
N ASP A 127 19.48 10.31 -24.88
CA ASP A 127 18.29 11.13 -25.02
C ASP A 127 17.83 11.67 -23.65
N MET A 128 16.87 12.59 -23.65
CA MET A 128 16.17 13.07 -22.45
C MET A 128 14.81 12.38 -22.28
N GLU A 129 14.42 12.11 -21.04
CA GLU A 129 13.09 11.64 -20.70
C GLU A 129 12.49 12.43 -19.54
N PHE A 130 11.17 12.66 -19.60
CA PHE A 130 10.44 13.28 -18.49
C PHE A 130 10.29 12.29 -17.33
N ARG A 131 10.80 12.67 -16.15
CA ARG A 131 10.68 11.89 -14.91
C ARG A 131 10.01 12.71 -13.82
N CYS A 132 9.12 12.06 -13.09
CA CYS A 132 8.71 12.50 -11.76
C CYS A 132 9.50 11.65 -10.74
N VAL A 133 10.24 12.29 -9.85
CA VAL A 133 11.08 11.66 -8.82
C VAL A 133 10.57 12.10 -7.45
N ALA A 134 10.19 11.14 -6.62
CA ALA A 134 9.95 11.37 -5.21
C ALA A 134 11.27 11.22 -4.43
N LEU A 135 11.65 12.27 -3.71
CA LEU A 135 12.89 12.34 -2.94
C LEU A 135 12.72 11.87 -1.48
N ASP A 136 11.48 11.66 -1.06
CA ASP A 136 11.13 11.07 0.23
C ASP A 136 10.01 10.05 0.06
N PHE A 137 9.83 9.23 1.08
CA PHE A 137 8.93 8.09 1.00
C PHE A 137 7.46 8.50 1.09
N ALA A 138 7.10 9.52 1.88
CA ALA A 138 5.73 10.05 1.93
C ALA A 138 5.28 10.61 0.58
N SER A 139 6.08 11.46 -0.06
CA SER A 139 5.76 12.00 -1.39
C SER A 139 5.62 10.88 -2.42
N TRP A 140 6.46 9.85 -2.30
CA TRP A 140 6.36 8.67 -3.16
C TRP A 140 5.04 7.94 -2.95
N LEU A 141 4.67 7.62 -1.70
CA LEU A 141 3.40 6.98 -1.35
C LEU A 141 2.22 7.76 -1.91
N TRP A 142 2.14 9.07 -1.66
CA TRP A 142 1.04 9.90 -2.16
C TRP A 142 0.99 9.92 -3.70
N LEU A 143 2.12 10.07 -4.40
CA LEU A 143 2.14 9.98 -5.86
C LEU A 143 1.67 8.62 -6.37
N GLN A 144 2.05 7.51 -5.71
CA GLN A 144 1.58 6.18 -6.07
C GLN A 144 0.08 6.02 -5.83
N ILE A 145 -0.44 6.54 -4.71
CA ILE A 145 -1.87 6.51 -4.41
C ILE A 145 -2.65 7.24 -5.50
N GLY A 146 -2.24 8.47 -5.85
CA GLY A 146 -2.86 9.22 -6.95
C GLY A 146 -2.78 8.47 -8.29
N HIS A 147 -1.64 7.85 -8.58
CA HIS A 147 -1.47 7.03 -9.79
C HIS A 147 -2.41 5.82 -9.81
N ASN A 148 -2.58 5.14 -8.68
CA ASN A 148 -3.40 3.94 -8.56
C ASN A 148 -4.91 4.26 -8.49
N LEU A 149 -5.29 5.39 -7.89
CA LEU A 149 -6.68 5.88 -7.93
C LEU A 149 -7.15 6.13 -9.38
N ARG A 150 -6.23 6.49 -10.29
CA ARG A 150 -6.51 6.65 -11.72
C ARG A 150 -6.71 5.28 -12.40
N GLY A 151 -7.95 4.78 -12.39
CA GLY A 151 -8.37 3.64 -13.22
C GLY A 151 -8.14 2.25 -12.63
N ARG A 152 -7.68 2.14 -11.37
CA ARG A 152 -7.64 0.86 -10.62
C ARG A 152 -8.38 1.02 -9.30
N GLN A 153 -9.68 0.70 -9.33
CA GLN A 153 -10.57 0.76 -8.17
C GLN A 153 -10.00 -0.03 -6.97
N VAL A 154 -10.11 0.53 -5.77
CA VAL A 154 -9.79 -0.18 -4.52
C VAL A 154 -10.93 -1.13 -4.17
N ALA A 155 -10.62 -2.27 -3.55
CA ALA A 155 -11.60 -3.21 -3.00
C ALA A 155 -11.15 -3.75 -1.64
N THR A 156 -12.13 -4.20 -0.86
CA THR A 156 -11.92 -4.97 0.36
C THR A 156 -12.09 -6.45 0.04
N CYS A 157 -11.15 -7.29 0.49
CA CYS A 157 -11.23 -8.72 0.26
C CYS A 157 -12.34 -9.34 1.09
N ARG A 158 -13.22 -10.11 0.45
CA ARG A 158 -14.35 -10.76 1.12
C ARG A 158 -13.95 -11.84 2.14
N GLU A 159 -12.76 -12.41 2.03
CA GLU A 159 -12.28 -13.46 2.93
C GLU A 159 -11.50 -12.90 4.12
N CYS A 160 -10.49 -12.05 3.86
CA CYS A 160 -9.58 -11.56 4.90
C CYS A 160 -9.84 -10.12 5.35
N GLY A 161 -10.76 -9.39 4.70
CA GLY A 161 -11.07 -7.99 5.01
C GLY A 161 -9.99 -6.98 4.61
N SER A 162 -8.87 -7.42 4.02
CA SER A 162 -7.78 -6.51 3.63
C SER A 162 -8.11 -5.73 2.36
N LEU A 163 -7.62 -4.49 2.28
CA LEU A 163 -7.67 -3.67 1.07
C LEU A 163 -6.76 -4.26 -0.03
N PHE A 164 -7.16 -4.08 -1.29
CA PHE A 164 -6.35 -4.41 -2.45
C PHE A 164 -6.78 -3.60 -3.69
N PHE A 165 -5.89 -3.46 -4.67
CA PHE A 165 -6.20 -2.79 -5.94
C PHE A 165 -6.79 -3.76 -6.97
N LYS A 166 -7.94 -3.41 -7.56
CA LYS A 166 -8.58 -4.17 -8.65
C LYS A 166 -7.75 -4.02 -9.94
N GLY A 167 -7.51 -5.12 -10.62
CA GLY A 167 -6.83 -5.17 -11.91
C GLY A 167 -5.29 -5.17 -11.84
N GLY A 168 -4.70 -5.36 -10.65
CA GLY A 168 -3.25 -5.31 -10.41
C GLY A 168 -2.40 -6.30 -11.22
N GLY A 169 -1.17 -6.53 -10.77
CA GLY A 169 -0.17 -7.38 -11.44
C GLY A 169 -0.67 -8.77 -11.90
N LYS A 170 0.10 -9.44 -12.79
CA LYS A 170 -0.27 -10.73 -13.41
C LYS A 170 -0.78 -11.80 -12.42
N ARG A 171 -0.29 -11.81 -11.17
CA ARG A 171 -0.68 -12.78 -10.13
C ARG A 171 -2.03 -12.46 -9.46
N SER A 172 -2.38 -11.20 -9.25
CA SER A 172 -3.66 -10.80 -8.63
C SER A 172 -4.84 -10.91 -9.60
N ARG A 173 -4.60 -10.82 -10.92
CA ARG A 173 -5.64 -11.03 -11.95
C ARG A 173 -6.27 -12.43 -11.94
N ARG A 174 -5.55 -13.47 -11.50
CA ARG A 174 -6.11 -14.84 -11.40
C ARG A 174 -7.04 -15.01 -10.19
N ALA A 175 -6.79 -14.25 -9.13
CA ALA A 175 -7.63 -14.22 -7.93
C ALA A 175 -8.94 -13.45 -8.16
N GLN A 176 -8.84 -12.37 -8.94
CA GLN A 176 -9.96 -11.48 -9.22
C GLN A 176 -10.80 -12.07 -10.36
N SER A 177 -11.99 -12.60 -10.05
CA SER A 177 -12.91 -13.05 -11.09
C SER A 177 -13.20 -11.90 -12.07
N ARG A 178 -13.38 -12.20 -13.37
CA ARG A 178 -13.63 -11.20 -14.42
C ARG A 178 -14.82 -10.27 -14.10
N ARG A 179 -15.81 -10.74 -13.34
CA ARG A 179 -17.04 -10.00 -13.00
C ARG A 179 -17.04 -9.37 -11.61
N THR A 180 -16.53 -10.07 -10.58
CA THR A 180 -16.78 -9.67 -9.18
C THR A 180 -15.56 -9.05 -8.49
N LYS A 181 -14.33 -9.42 -8.90
CA LYS A 181 -13.07 -8.89 -8.32
C LYS A 181 -13.12 -8.77 -6.78
N GLN A 182 -13.52 -9.82 -6.07
CA GLN A 182 -13.80 -9.80 -4.61
C GLN A 182 -12.65 -10.29 -3.72
N PHE A 183 -11.56 -10.83 -4.29
CA PHE A 183 -10.49 -11.49 -3.54
C PHE A 183 -9.13 -10.88 -3.89
N CYS A 184 -8.31 -10.65 -2.86
CA CYS A 184 -6.96 -10.11 -3.00
C CYS A 184 -5.99 -11.16 -3.57
N THR A 185 -6.14 -12.44 -3.19
CA THR A 185 -5.27 -13.54 -3.59
C THR A 185 -6.04 -14.80 -4.00
N VAL A 186 -5.36 -15.69 -4.73
CA VAL A 186 -5.92 -17.01 -5.08
C VAL A 186 -6.19 -17.83 -3.83
N GLY A 187 -5.30 -17.73 -2.82
CA GLY A 187 -5.49 -18.39 -1.52
C GLY A 187 -6.79 -17.97 -0.84
N CYS A 188 -7.06 -16.66 -0.75
CA CYS A 188 -8.31 -16.14 -0.19
C CYS A 188 -9.55 -16.62 -0.97
N LYS A 189 -9.48 -16.65 -2.29
CA LYS A 189 -10.57 -17.18 -3.12
C LYS A 189 -10.84 -18.66 -2.84
N THR A 190 -9.79 -19.48 -2.77
CA THR A 190 -9.89 -20.91 -2.50
C THR A 190 -10.43 -21.17 -1.09
N ALA A 191 -9.88 -20.47 -0.08
CA ALA A 191 -10.34 -20.58 1.31
C ALA A 191 -11.83 -20.24 1.45
N TYR A 192 -12.28 -19.15 0.84
CA TYR A 192 -13.69 -18.75 0.84
C TYR A 192 -14.59 -19.80 0.20
N ASN A 193 -14.21 -20.31 -0.99
CA ASN A 193 -15.00 -21.33 -1.69
C ASN A 193 -15.07 -22.65 -0.89
N ASN A 194 -13.97 -23.06 -0.26
CA ASN A 194 -13.94 -24.24 0.60
C ASN A 194 -14.87 -24.05 1.81
N ARG A 195 -14.82 -22.87 2.46
CA ARG A 195 -15.69 -22.53 3.59
C ARG A 195 -17.18 -22.61 3.22
N ILE A 196 -17.57 -22.03 2.09
CA ILE A 196 -18.96 -22.13 1.57
C ILE A 196 -19.34 -23.59 1.30
N SER A 197 -18.45 -24.35 0.67
CA SER A 197 -18.70 -25.76 0.37
C SER A 197 -18.96 -26.57 1.64
N THR A 198 -18.12 -26.39 2.67
CA THR A 198 -18.28 -27.05 3.98
C THR A 198 -19.57 -26.61 4.68
N GLN A 199 -19.92 -25.33 4.65
CA GLN A 199 -21.17 -24.84 5.24
C GLN A 199 -22.40 -25.42 4.54
N ARG A 200 -22.40 -25.51 3.21
CA ARG A 200 -23.49 -26.14 2.44
C ARG A 200 -23.62 -27.62 2.78
N LYS A 201 -22.50 -28.35 2.89
CA LYS A 201 -22.52 -29.76 3.28
C LYS A 201 -23.14 -29.95 4.67
N LYS A 202 -22.70 -29.18 5.66
CA LYS A 202 -23.24 -29.22 7.03
C LYS A 202 -24.72 -28.84 7.11
N PHE A 203 -25.16 -27.89 6.28
CA PHE A 203 -26.56 -27.48 6.21
C PHE A 203 -27.45 -28.59 5.63
N LEU A 204 -27.00 -29.25 4.55
CA LEU A 204 -27.69 -30.39 3.95
C LEU A 204 -27.75 -31.59 4.91
N GLU A 205 -26.65 -31.92 5.59
CA GLU A 205 -26.61 -32.97 6.62
C GLU A 205 -27.59 -32.68 7.77
N LYS A 206 -27.70 -31.41 8.19
CA LYS A 206 -28.71 -31.01 9.18
C LYS A 206 -30.13 -31.23 8.69
N ILE A 207 -30.45 -30.84 7.46
CA ILE A 207 -31.80 -31.01 6.88
C ILE A 207 -32.18 -32.48 6.86
N VAL A 208 -31.31 -33.35 6.34
CA VAL A 208 -31.53 -34.80 6.24
C VAL A 208 -31.81 -35.40 7.62
N ASN A 209 -31.01 -35.05 8.62
CA ASN A 209 -31.19 -35.54 9.99
C ASN A 209 -32.51 -35.07 10.64
N THR A 210 -33.02 -33.88 10.30
CA THR A 210 -34.35 -33.41 10.76
C THR A 210 -35.51 -34.10 10.06
N THR A 211 -35.36 -34.52 8.81
CA THR A 211 -36.40 -35.25 8.05
C THR A 211 -36.48 -36.74 8.39
N GLU A 212 -35.46 -37.33 8.99
CA GLU A 212 -35.46 -38.74 9.44
C GLU A 212 -35.96 -38.92 10.88
N GLN A 213 -36.25 -37.82 11.60
CA GLN A 213 -36.71 -37.83 13.01
C GLN A 213 -38.18 -37.39 13.20
N GLY A 214 -38.91 -37.15 12.11
CA GLY A 214 -40.35 -36.82 12.13
C GLY A 214 -41.15 -37.81 11.31
#